data_AF-A0A2D7VYT9-F1
#
_entry.id   AF-A0A2D7VYT9-F1
#
_cell.length_a   1.000
_cell.length_b   1.000
_cell.length_c   1.000
_cell.angle_alpha   90.00
_cell.angle_beta   90.00
_cell.angle_gamma   90.00
#
_symmetry.space_group_name_H-M   'P 1'
#
loop_
_entity.id
_entity.type
_entity.pdbx_description
1 polymer ?
#
loop_
_entity_poly.entity_id
_entity_poly.type
_entity_poly.pdbx_seq_one_letter_code
_entity_poly.pdbx_strand_id
1 'polypeptide(L)'
;MTSNFPSITPSSRVYTPGSVASSNLGQLSGEQTAVRHSSASYGHRLRMTFVSVTRAQQQSLVSHYAFHGSFEPFDLATETLVATNLTFPTGYKWRYSESPEIEEVDGQINMSVNLELLPPYTI
;
A
#
# COMPACT_ATOMS: atom_id res chain seq x y z
N MET A 1 -17.40 0.58 12.72
CA MET A 1 -16.92 1.95 12.50
C MET A 1 -15.89 1.86 11.39
N THR A 2 -16.17 2.41 10.21
CA THR A 2 -15.25 2.38 9.06
C THR A 2 -14.13 3.36 9.33
N SER A 3 -12.92 2.85 9.56
CA SER A 3 -11.78 3.71 9.78
C SER A 3 -11.09 3.97 8.45
N ASN A 4 -11.34 5.17 7.94
CA ASN A 4 -10.86 5.59 6.64
C ASN A 4 -9.52 6.31 6.81
N PHE A 5 -8.61 6.06 5.87
CA PHE A 5 -7.37 6.82 5.77
C PHE A 5 -7.68 8.33 5.65
N PRO A 6 -6.89 9.21 6.31
CA PRO A 6 -7.11 10.65 6.24
C PRO A 6 -7.06 11.15 4.79
N SER A 7 -7.95 12.09 4.43
CA SER A 7 -8.07 12.67 3.08
C SER A 7 -6.92 13.61 2.72
N ILE A 8 -5.70 13.12 2.82
CA ILE A 8 -4.46 13.84 2.50
C ILE A 8 -3.99 13.31 1.15
N THR A 9 -3.79 14.22 0.20
CA THR A 9 -3.28 13.87 -1.12
C THR A 9 -1.76 13.65 -1.04
N PRO A 10 -1.25 12.45 -1.39
CA PRO A 10 0.19 12.22 -1.54
C PRO A 10 0.76 13.07 -2.66
N SER A 11 1.94 13.62 -2.46
CA SER A 11 2.73 14.29 -3.50
C SER A 11 3.31 13.29 -4.49
N SER A 12 3.70 12.10 -4.01
CA SER A 12 4.19 11.00 -4.84
C SER A 12 3.64 9.67 -4.36
N ARG A 13 3.49 8.73 -5.29
CA ARG A 13 2.98 7.38 -5.05
C ARG A 13 3.84 6.41 -5.85
N VAL A 14 4.54 5.52 -5.17
CA VAL A 14 5.36 4.47 -5.78
C VAL A 14 4.72 3.14 -5.42
N TYR A 15 4.19 2.46 -6.43
CA TYR A 15 3.66 1.12 -6.27
C TYR A 15 4.67 0.09 -6.75
N THR A 16 5.02 -0.83 -5.86
CA THR A 16 5.86 -1.98 -6.16
C THR A 16 4.95 -3.22 -6.17
N PRO A 17 4.69 -3.81 -7.35
CA PRO A 17 3.93 -5.04 -7.42
C PRO A 17 4.67 -6.16 -6.69
N GLY A 18 3.93 -6.92 -5.90
CA GLY A 18 4.43 -8.14 -5.27
C GLY A 18 4.68 -9.23 -6.29
N SER A 19 5.55 -10.19 -5.95
CA SER A 19 5.76 -11.37 -6.79
C SER A 19 4.61 -12.36 -6.61
N VAL A 20 4.08 -12.86 -7.71
CA VAL A 20 3.31 -14.10 -7.70
C VAL A 20 4.28 -15.26 -7.50
N ALA A 21 3.92 -16.25 -6.68
CA ALA A 21 4.64 -17.52 -6.62
C ALA A 21 4.43 -18.30 -7.93
N SER A 22 5.01 -17.84 -9.04
CA SER A 22 5.21 -18.69 -10.21
C SER A 22 6.52 -19.44 -9.98
N SER A 23 6.44 -20.67 -9.50
CA SER A 23 7.56 -21.60 -9.57
C SER A 23 7.91 -21.79 -11.04
N ASN A 24 8.87 -21.02 -11.54
CA ASN A 24 9.45 -21.24 -12.86
C ASN A 24 10.32 -22.51 -12.78
N LEU A 25 9.68 -23.67 -12.92
CA LEU A 25 10.38 -24.90 -13.27
C LEU A 25 10.79 -24.76 -14.74
N GLY A 26 12.02 -24.31 -14.97
CA GLY A 26 12.62 -24.32 -16.30
C GLY A 26 12.75 -25.76 -16.80
N GLN A 27 11.77 -26.24 -17.54
CA GLN A 27 11.90 -27.47 -18.31
C GLN A 27 12.35 -27.14 -19.74
N LEU A 28 13.39 -27.85 -20.14
CA LEU A 28 14.11 -27.76 -21.40
C LEU A 28 13.29 -28.34 -22.56
N SER A 29 12.12 -27.77 -22.89
CA SER A 29 11.45 -27.98 -24.18
C SER A 29 10.21 -27.10 -24.30
N GLY A 30 10.32 -26.00 -25.05
CA GLY A 30 9.35 -25.51 -26.04
C GLY A 30 7.85 -25.31 -25.73
N GLU A 31 7.33 -25.67 -24.57
CA GLU A 31 5.89 -25.62 -24.29
C GLU A 31 5.67 -25.09 -22.86
N GLN A 32 5.38 -23.79 -22.77
CA GLN A 32 5.14 -23.11 -21.50
C GLN A 32 3.67 -23.28 -21.09
N THR A 33 3.38 -24.33 -20.33
CA THR A 33 2.10 -24.43 -19.61
C THR A 33 2.27 -23.87 -18.21
N ALA A 34 1.99 -22.57 -18.05
CA ALA A 34 1.98 -21.93 -16.74
C ALA A 34 0.73 -22.38 -15.95
N VAL A 35 0.90 -23.32 -15.02
CA VAL A 35 -0.19 -23.75 -14.13
C VAL A 35 -0.38 -22.69 -13.04
N ARG A 36 -1.47 -21.94 -13.15
CA ARG A 36 -1.85 -20.82 -12.28
C ARG A 36 -2.41 -21.35 -10.96
N HIS A 37 -1.55 -21.62 -9.98
CA HIS A 37 -1.95 -22.36 -8.77
C HIS A 37 -2.50 -21.52 -7.61
N SER A 38 -2.45 -20.19 -7.67
CA SER A 38 -3.19 -19.30 -6.76
C SER A 38 -3.15 -17.85 -7.27
N SER A 39 -4.30 -17.16 -7.26
CA SER A 39 -4.46 -15.77 -7.73
C SER A 39 -4.28 -14.73 -6.63
N ALA A 40 -3.87 -15.14 -5.43
CA ALA A 40 -3.59 -14.24 -4.32
C ALA A 40 -2.19 -13.64 -4.52
N SER A 41 -2.13 -12.55 -5.27
CA SER A 41 -0.92 -11.75 -5.39
C SER A 41 -0.57 -11.16 -4.03
N TYR A 42 0.57 -11.56 -3.46
CA TYR A 42 1.03 -11.18 -2.13
C TYR A 42 2.26 -10.26 -2.22
N GLY A 43 2.47 -9.43 -1.21
CA GLY A 43 3.65 -8.56 -1.13
C GLY A 43 3.60 -7.31 -2.01
N HIS A 44 2.41 -6.88 -2.43
CA HIS A 44 2.26 -5.56 -3.07
C HIS A 44 2.51 -4.46 -2.05
N ARG A 45 3.38 -3.52 -2.41
CA ARG A 45 3.73 -2.39 -1.55
C ARG A 45 3.38 -1.08 -2.23
N LEU A 46 2.74 -0.19 -1.50
CA LEU A 46 2.47 1.17 -1.90
C LEU A 46 3.21 2.11 -0.96
N ARG A 47 4.23 2.79 -1.48
CA ARG A 47 4.90 3.87 -0.80
C ARG A 47 4.26 5.19 -1.23
N MET A 48 3.75 5.95 -0.28
CA MET A 48 3.22 7.28 -0.52
C MET A 48 4.10 8.29 0.19
N THR A 49 4.48 9.34 -0.52
CA THR A 49 5.29 10.44 0.02
C THR A 49 4.48 11.73 -0.06
N PHE A 50 4.50 12.47 1.03
CA PHE A 50 3.85 13.76 1.21
C PHE A 50 4.94 14.79 1.45
N VAL A 51 5.01 15.79 0.59
CA VAL A 51 5.99 16.88 0.68
C VAL A 51 5.30 18.12 1.20
N SER A 52 5.95 18.84 2.12
CA SER A 52 5.45 20.12 2.66
C SER A 52 4.06 20.02 3.31
N VAL A 53 3.84 19.00 4.14
CA VAL A 53 2.59 18.84 4.89
C VAL A 53 2.46 19.82 6.05
N THR A 54 1.23 20.14 6.43
CA THR A 54 0.97 20.93 7.65
C THR A 54 1.09 20.07 8.91
N ARG A 55 1.36 20.69 10.07
CA ARG A 55 1.38 19.99 11.38
C ARG A 55 0.06 19.26 11.68
N ALA A 56 -1.08 19.81 11.26
CA ALA A 56 -2.38 19.18 11.43
C ALA A 56 -2.51 17.87 10.60
N GLN A 57 -2.00 17.87 9.38
CA GLN A 57 -1.94 16.69 8.51
C GLN A 57 -0.95 15.64 9.04
N GLN A 58 0.21 16.09 9.52
CA GLN A 58 1.18 15.23 10.21
C GLN A 58 0.54 14.53 11.40
N GLN A 59 -0.11 15.30 12.30
CA GLN A 59 -0.76 14.73 13.47
C GLN A 59 -1.86 13.76 13.08
N SER A 60 -2.64 14.06 12.04
CA SER A 60 -3.69 13.16 11.54
C SER A 60 -3.12 11.82 11.05
N LEU A 61 -2.01 11.83 10.33
CA LEU A 61 -1.33 10.60 9.86
C LEU A 61 -0.72 9.80 11.02
N VAL A 62 -0.06 10.48 11.95
CA VAL A 62 0.53 9.83 13.13
C VAL A 62 -0.55 9.26 14.04
N SER A 63 -1.65 9.99 14.28
CA SER A 63 -2.78 9.50 15.07
C SER A 63 -3.51 8.34 14.39
N HIS A 64 -3.67 8.38 13.06
CA HIS A 64 -4.24 7.26 12.31
C HIS A 64 -3.34 6.02 12.41
N TYR A 65 -2.02 6.18 12.25
CA TYR A 65 -1.07 5.09 12.49
C TYR A 65 -1.11 4.60 13.94
N ALA A 66 -1.23 5.47 14.93
CA ALA A 66 -1.31 5.06 16.34
C ALA A 66 -2.57 4.25 16.67
N PHE A 67 -3.68 4.50 15.96
CA PHE A 67 -4.95 3.80 16.18
C PHE A 67 -5.00 2.46 15.44
N HIS A 68 -4.55 2.38 14.18
CA HIS A 68 -4.60 1.15 13.38
C HIS A 68 -3.33 0.30 13.45
N GLY A 69 -2.19 0.97 13.63
CA GLY A 69 -0.86 0.37 13.57
C GLY A 69 -0.66 -0.51 12.35
N SER A 70 0.17 -1.53 12.54
CA SER A 70 0.43 -2.59 11.56
C SER A 70 -0.54 -3.77 11.69
N PHE A 71 -1.63 -3.64 12.43
CA PHE A 71 -2.53 -4.77 12.77
C PHE A 71 -3.89 -4.65 12.11
N GLU A 72 -4.48 -3.45 12.06
CA GLU A 72 -5.81 -3.27 11.48
C GLU A 72 -5.74 -2.92 9.98
N PRO A 73 -6.37 -3.73 9.12
CA PRO A 73 -6.51 -3.39 7.72
C PRO A 73 -7.62 -2.35 7.51
N PHE A 74 -7.35 -1.34 6.70
CA PHE A 74 -8.26 -0.24 6.37
C PHE A 74 -8.46 -0.11 4.86
N ASP A 75 -9.50 0.62 4.47
CA ASP A 75 -9.80 0.90 3.07
C ASP A 75 -9.17 2.25 2.67
N LEU A 76 -8.55 2.29 1.49
CA LEU A 76 -8.06 3.54 0.88
C LEU A 76 -9.13 4.08 -0.06
N ALA A 77 -9.40 5.37 0.04
CA ALA A 77 -10.26 6.05 -0.94
C ALA A 77 -9.65 5.93 -2.34
N THR A 78 -10.49 5.70 -3.34
CA THR A 78 -10.04 5.55 -4.73
C THR A 78 -9.27 6.78 -5.20
N GLU A 79 -9.62 7.98 -4.74
CA GLU A 79 -8.90 9.24 -5.02
C GLU A 79 -7.41 9.19 -4.60
N THR A 80 -7.12 8.50 -3.49
CA THR A 80 -5.75 8.22 -3.00
C THR A 80 -5.03 7.17 -3.85
N LEU A 81 -5.73 6.50 -4.77
CA LEU A 81 -5.19 5.53 -5.73
C LEU A 81 -5.27 6.00 -7.19
N VAL A 82 -6.10 7.01 -7.54
CA VAL A 82 -6.32 7.48 -8.93
C VAL A 82 -5.02 7.80 -9.68
N ALA A 83 -4.02 8.40 -9.00
CA ALA A 83 -2.77 8.78 -9.66
C ALA A 83 -1.83 7.61 -9.99
N THR A 84 -2.06 6.39 -9.49
CA THR A 84 -1.20 5.25 -9.82
C THR A 84 -1.60 4.50 -11.09
N ASN A 85 -2.75 4.82 -11.72
CA ASN A 85 -3.28 4.08 -12.90
C ASN A 85 -3.42 2.56 -12.65
N LEU A 86 -3.50 2.14 -11.39
CA LEU A 86 -3.61 0.73 -11.01
C LEU A 86 -5.04 0.40 -10.61
N THR A 87 -5.56 -0.68 -11.17
CA THR A 87 -6.84 -1.24 -10.77
C THR A 87 -6.59 -2.29 -9.70
N PHE A 88 -7.06 -2.02 -8.48
CA PHE A 88 -7.01 -2.99 -7.40
C PHE A 88 -8.29 -3.84 -7.41
N PRO A 89 -8.21 -5.17 -7.22
CA PRO A 89 -9.41 -5.98 -7.14
C PRO A 89 -10.23 -5.61 -5.90
N THR A 90 -11.55 -5.69 -6.02
CA THR A 90 -12.47 -5.40 -4.91
C THR A 90 -12.27 -6.38 -3.75
N GLY A 91 -12.32 -5.90 -2.52
CA GLY A 91 -12.19 -6.71 -1.30
C GLY A 91 -10.77 -6.81 -0.73
N TYR A 92 -9.78 -6.23 -1.40
CA TYR A 92 -8.44 -6.09 -0.84
C TYR A 92 -8.40 -4.91 0.14
N LYS A 93 -7.67 -5.08 1.23
CA LYS A 93 -7.47 -4.03 2.24
C LYS A 93 -6.03 -3.60 2.30
N TRP A 94 -5.80 -2.41 2.82
CA TRP A 94 -4.46 -1.86 3.02
C TRP A 94 -4.10 -1.89 4.48
N ARG A 95 -2.81 -2.06 4.76
CA ARG A 95 -2.27 -2.05 6.12
C ARG A 95 -0.94 -1.35 6.12
N TYR A 96 -0.60 -0.67 7.22
CA TYR A 96 0.75 -0.16 7.38
C TYR A 96 1.76 -1.31 7.46
N SER A 97 2.70 -1.33 6.52
CA SER A 97 3.82 -2.27 6.55
C SER A 97 4.86 -1.85 7.58
N GLU A 98 5.03 -0.54 7.77
CA GLU A 98 6.06 0.07 8.60
C GLU A 98 5.52 1.36 9.22
N SER A 99 6.20 1.85 10.25
CA SER A 99 5.94 3.18 10.82
C SER A 99 6.11 4.27 9.76
N PRO A 100 5.31 5.36 9.82
CA PRO A 100 5.50 6.51 8.95
C PRO A 100 6.87 7.15 9.21
N GLU A 101 7.61 7.43 8.14
CA GLU A 101 8.87 8.16 8.18
C GLU A 101 8.57 9.66 8.11
N ILE A 102 9.12 10.43 9.04
CA ILE A 102 8.91 11.87 9.12
C ILE A 102 10.28 12.53 8.99
N GLU A 103 10.41 13.41 8.01
CA GLU A 103 11.64 14.15 7.75
C GLU A 103 11.30 15.65 7.71
N GLU A 104 12.00 16.46 8.50
CA GLU A 104 11.85 17.91 8.47
C GLU A 104 13.08 18.52 7.80
N VAL A 105 12.89 19.09 6.61
CA VAL A 105 13.97 19.70 5.81
C VAL A 105 13.61 21.16 5.57
N ASP A 106 14.46 22.06 6.04
CA ASP A 106 14.33 23.52 5.81
C ASP A 106 12.95 24.10 6.22
N GLY A 107 12.40 23.59 7.33
CA GLY A 107 11.08 23.98 7.84
C GLY A 107 9.89 23.37 7.09
N GLN A 108 10.13 22.52 6.09
CA GLN A 108 9.12 21.70 5.44
C GLN A 108 9.06 20.32 6.10
N ILE A 109 7.85 19.89 6.43
CA ILE A 109 7.60 18.56 6.98
C ILE A 109 7.27 17.63 5.81
N ASN A 110 8.12 16.65 5.59
CA ASN A 110 7.94 15.58 4.63
C ASN A 110 7.58 14.30 5.38
N MET A 111 6.68 13.51 4.81
CA MET A 111 6.28 12.24 5.38
C MET A 111 6.24 11.17 4.33
N SER A 112 6.68 9.96 4.67
CA SER A 112 6.55 8.78 3.82
C SER A 112 5.84 7.67 4.58
N VAL A 113 4.87 7.03 3.93
CA VAL A 113 4.14 5.89 4.50
C VAL A 113 4.24 4.70 3.57
N ASN A 114 4.51 3.53 4.15
CA ASN A 114 4.58 2.27 3.43
C ASN A 114 3.37 1.42 3.78
N LEU A 115 2.56 1.11 2.76
CA LEU A 115 1.37 0.29 2.88
C LEU A 115 1.57 -1.04 2.15
N GLU A 116 1.01 -2.09 2.70
CA GLU A 116 0.94 -3.41 2.09
C GLU A 116 -0.50 -3.75 1.74
N LEU A 117 -0.71 -4.35 0.57
CA LEU A 117 -2.01 -4.85 0.16
C LEU A 117 -2.23 -6.25 0.73
N LEU A 118 -3.32 -6.41 1.48
CA LEU A 118 -3.76 -7.70 2.01
C LEU A 118 -4.92 -8.24 1.18
N PRO A 119 -4.83 -9.51 0.70
CA PRO A 119 -5.95 -10.17 0.06
C PRO A 119 -7.10 -10.38 1.05
N PRO A 120 -8.36 -10.43 0.58
CA PRO A 120 -9.49 -10.79 1.42
C PRO A 120 -9.24 -12.19 2.01
N TYR A 121 -9.31 -12.31 3.34
CA TYR A 121 -9.31 -13.61 3.99
C TYR A 121 -10.49 -14.41 3.45
N THR A 122 -10.20 -15.51 2.77
CA THR A 122 -11.22 -16.52 2.46
C THR A 122 -11.27 -17.42 3.69
N ILE A 123 -12.24 -17.17 4.57
CA ILE A 123 -12.62 -18.12 5.64
C ILE A 123 -13.38 -19.28 5.04
#